data_AF-A0A497HMM4-F1
#
_entry.id   AF-A0A497HMM4-F1
#
_cell.length_a   1.000
_cell.length_b   1.000
_cell.length_c   1.000
_cell.angle_alpha   90.00
_cell.angle_beta   90.00
_cell.angle_gamma   90.00
#
_symmetry.space_group_name_H-M   'P 1'
#
loop_
_entity.id
_entity.type
_entity.pdbx_description
1 polymer ?
#
loop_
_entity_poly.entity_id
_entity_poly.type
_entity_poly.pdbx_seq_one_letter_code
_entity_poly.pdbx_strand_id
1 'polypeptide(L)'
;MSVKAYIANEFERDDERSFFKELLDILEICVSDEQVWLIGNIQLPTTQIDALLIKKNIIICLDFKDYEGTIIGNENGEWYVERQVNGRKERVNIHKNCYQQARRQRRNMRDILKDAVARGECLSRFRQYFQEEGRVFEHIKAWMYFNRGSEYDHNQIRYRRDLNWFKVVTPENVCEEVKRASTETYHLTEEDVKDILKLFKAKEWKEWKADTNEYRSDIMKLARKYKDDIKMLDALYQWATNPTSMSAVIHRRRPPSHELIKENLKIRYGLRGKEPEKVYNKLMEEIESMGIDFSGGFINVEHEVREYFDENDILKNEVLRRLENATDREKYIVWLFCKLEGNPEIWLNNEKFGACLIATFNTHVAMPEVHTTLIKLGFLNKLEWVSSTHRWDRRPELEFPHYLQPIAENIDEYISLPELPDFRKSIDDLFEKKQVETLVGMEELLK
;
A
#
# COMPACT_ATOMS: atom_id res chain seq x y z
N MET A 1 13.64 2.71 -15.59
CA MET A 1 13.80 2.28 -17.00
C MET A 1 13.15 3.36 -17.84
N SER A 2 13.37 3.42 -19.15
CA SER A 2 12.51 4.27 -19.98
C SER A 2 11.21 3.54 -20.27
N VAL A 3 10.12 3.86 -19.57
CA VAL A 3 8.82 3.18 -19.74
C VAL A 3 7.89 4.00 -20.63
N LYS A 4 7.22 3.35 -21.59
CA LYS A 4 6.13 3.91 -22.40
C LYS A 4 4.84 3.14 -22.11
N ALA A 5 3.88 3.79 -21.46
CA ALA A 5 2.65 3.16 -21.01
C ALA A 5 1.48 3.36 -21.99
N TYR A 6 0.62 2.36 -22.11
CA TYR A 6 -0.56 2.30 -22.98
C TYR A 6 -1.70 1.53 -22.30
N ILE A 7 -2.93 1.69 -22.78
CA ILE A 7 -4.08 0.83 -22.44
C ILE A 7 -4.83 0.38 -23.68
N ALA A 8 -5.19 -0.90 -23.73
CA ALA A 8 -6.02 -1.46 -24.79
C ALA A 8 -7.51 -1.28 -24.51
N ASN A 9 -7.92 -1.43 -23.24
CA ASN A 9 -9.29 -1.24 -22.78
C ASN A 9 -9.29 -0.45 -21.46
N GLU A 10 -10.42 0.18 -21.12
CA GLU A 10 -10.58 0.81 -19.81
C GLU A 10 -10.64 -0.27 -18.72
N PHE A 11 -9.93 -0.07 -17.61
CA PHE A 11 -10.03 -0.96 -16.45
C PHE A 11 -11.44 -0.86 -15.87
N GLU A 12 -12.16 -1.99 -15.80
CA GLU A 12 -13.50 -2.03 -15.19
C GLU A 12 -13.43 -1.93 -13.66
N ARG A 13 -12.27 -2.24 -13.08
CA ARG A 13 -12.04 -2.23 -11.63
C ARG A 13 -10.84 -1.35 -11.27
N ASP A 14 -11.01 -0.49 -10.28
CA ASP A 14 -9.94 0.41 -9.82
C ASP A 14 -8.75 -0.31 -9.16
N ASP A 15 -8.91 -1.55 -8.67
CA ASP A 15 -7.79 -2.34 -8.17
C ASP A 15 -6.86 -2.75 -9.31
N GLU A 16 -7.39 -3.26 -10.43
CA GLU A 16 -6.60 -3.56 -11.64
C GLU A 16 -5.88 -2.31 -12.17
N ARG A 17 -6.55 -1.14 -12.10
CA ARG A 17 -5.93 0.15 -12.43
C ARG A 17 -4.81 0.54 -11.46
N SER A 18 -5.00 0.31 -10.17
CA SER A 18 -4.03 0.63 -9.13
C SER A 18 -2.79 -0.25 -9.24
N PHE A 19 -2.97 -1.55 -9.49
CA PHE A 19 -1.87 -2.47 -9.81
C PHE A 19 -1.10 -2.03 -11.04
N PHE A 20 -1.79 -1.61 -12.10
CA PHE A 20 -1.15 -1.12 -13.31
C PHE A 20 -0.29 0.13 -13.03
N LYS A 21 -0.81 1.07 -12.23
CA LYS A 21 -0.08 2.27 -11.82
C LYS A 21 1.13 1.94 -10.94
N GLU A 22 0.95 1.11 -9.91
CA GLU A 22 2.05 0.68 -9.04
C GLU A 22 3.18 0.02 -9.85
N LEU A 23 2.83 -0.89 -10.76
CA LEU A 23 3.80 -1.53 -11.64
C LEU A 23 4.52 -0.51 -12.53
N LEU A 24 3.79 0.46 -13.09
CA LEU A 24 4.38 1.54 -13.90
C LEU A 24 5.40 2.34 -13.09
N ASP A 25 5.00 2.81 -11.90
CA ASP A 25 5.84 3.61 -11.02
C ASP A 25 7.13 2.86 -10.63
N ILE A 26 7.01 1.57 -10.28
CA ILE A 26 8.16 0.70 -9.97
C ILE A 26 9.11 0.58 -11.17
N LEU A 27 8.59 0.36 -12.37
CA LEU A 27 9.41 0.20 -13.58
C LEU A 27 10.10 1.51 -14.00
N GLU A 28 9.48 2.66 -13.74
CA GLU A 28 10.07 3.97 -14.01
C GLU A 28 11.29 4.22 -13.12
N ILE A 29 11.19 3.94 -11.82
CA ILE A 29 12.30 4.10 -10.86
C ILE A 29 13.38 3.01 -10.97
N CYS A 30 13.10 1.89 -11.65
CA CYS A 30 14.08 0.84 -11.90
C CYS A 30 15.32 1.35 -12.64
N VAL A 31 16.48 1.45 -12.00
CA VAL A 31 17.72 1.89 -12.69
C VAL A 31 18.13 0.87 -13.76
N SER A 32 17.96 1.23 -15.03
CA SER A 32 18.34 0.46 -16.23
C SER A 32 18.13 1.32 -17.48
N ASP A 33 19.02 1.18 -18.46
CA ASP A 33 18.96 1.87 -19.76
C ASP A 33 18.00 1.18 -20.76
N GLU A 34 17.33 0.11 -20.35
CA GLU A 34 16.36 -0.58 -21.21
C GLU A 34 15.09 0.25 -21.43
N GLN A 35 14.62 0.27 -22.68
CA GLN A 35 13.29 0.77 -23.02
C GLN A 35 12.25 -0.34 -22.86
N VAL A 36 11.17 -0.02 -22.15
CA VAL A 36 10.07 -0.92 -21.84
C VAL A 36 8.77 -0.30 -22.31
N TRP A 37 7.90 -1.10 -22.91
CA TRP A 37 6.53 -0.71 -23.20
C TRP A 37 5.60 -1.51 -22.32
N LEU A 38 4.64 -0.84 -21.70
CA LEU A 38 3.67 -1.43 -20.80
C LEU A 38 2.27 -1.18 -21.37
N ILE A 39 1.49 -2.23 -21.59
CA ILE A 39 0.13 -2.13 -22.14
C ILE A 39 -0.86 -2.73 -21.14
N GLY A 40 -1.77 -1.91 -20.61
CA GLY A 40 -2.78 -2.34 -19.66
C GLY A 40 -4.04 -2.89 -20.32
N ASN A 41 -4.68 -3.81 -19.62
CA ASN A 41 -6.00 -4.37 -19.88
C ASN A 41 -6.23 -4.86 -21.33
N ILE A 42 -5.56 -5.95 -21.70
CA ILE A 42 -5.74 -6.58 -23.00
C ILE A 42 -6.80 -7.68 -22.93
N GLN A 43 -7.92 -7.43 -23.59
CA GLN A 43 -8.96 -8.44 -23.78
C GLN A 43 -8.59 -9.41 -24.91
N LEU A 44 -8.50 -10.69 -24.59
CA LEU A 44 -8.36 -11.79 -25.55
C LEU A 44 -9.68 -12.59 -25.64
N PRO A 45 -9.88 -13.42 -26.68
CA PRO A 45 -11.16 -14.10 -26.90
C PRO A 45 -11.67 -14.95 -25.73
N THR A 46 -10.76 -15.52 -24.92
CA THR A 46 -11.13 -16.42 -23.80
C THR A 46 -10.48 -16.04 -22.47
N THR A 47 -9.70 -14.96 -22.44
CA THR A 47 -8.95 -14.50 -21.26
C THR A 47 -8.72 -13.00 -21.32
N GLN A 48 -8.56 -12.37 -20.17
CA GLN A 48 -7.96 -11.04 -20.05
C GLN A 48 -6.48 -11.18 -19.67
N ILE A 49 -5.65 -10.21 -20.08
CA ILE A 49 -4.30 -10.00 -19.56
C ILE A 49 -4.27 -8.60 -18.98
N ASP A 50 -3.95 -8.47 -17.70
CA ASP A 50 -4.07 -7.19 -17.00
C ASP A 50 -2.95 -6.23 -17.39
N ALA A 51 -1.75 -6.75 -17.64
CA ALA A 51 -0.67 -5.99 -18.25
C ALA A 51 0.20 -6.84 -19.21
N LEU A 52 0.68 -6.21 -20.27
CA LEU A 52 1.67 -6.76 -21.19
C LEU A 52 2.91 -5.89 -21.17
N LEU A 53 4.02 -6.46 -20.74
CA LEU A 53 5.32 -5.81 -20.73
C LEU A 53 6.13 -6.30 -21.94
N ILE A 54 6.65 -5.36 -22.71
CA ILE A 54 7.44 -5.62 -23.91
C ILE A 54 8.80 -4.95 -23.76
N LYS A 55 9.86 -5.72 -23.96
CA LYS A 55 11.22 -5.22 -24.19
C LYS A 55 11.67 -5.61 -25.59
N LYS A 56 12.81 -5.08 -26.03
CA LYS A 56 13.45 -5.45 -27.30
C LYS A 56 13.51 -6.98 -27.50
N ASN A 57 13.76 -7.75 -26.46
CA ASN A 57 14.04 -9.18 -26.55
C ASN A 57 13.12 -10.06 -25.71
N ILE A 58 11.95 -9.56 -25.26
CA ILE A 58 10.99 -10.39 -24.52
C ILE A 58 9.61 -9.76 -24.49
N ILE A 59 8.58 -10.59 -24.44
CA ILE A 59 7.19 -10.22 -24.12
C ILE A 59 6.79 -10.98 -22.85
N ILE A 60 6.17 -10.29 -21.91
CA ILE A 60 5.76 -10.81 -20.61
C ILE A 60 4.29 -10.45 -20.36
N CYS A 61 3.43 -11.44 -20.29
CA CYS A 61 2.06 -11.27 -19.82
C CYS A 61 2.04 -11.23 -18.29
N LEU A 62 1.29 -10.31 -17.71
CA LEU A 62 1.09 -10.15 -16.27
C LEU A 62 -0.40 -10.22 -15.96
N ASP A 63 -0.72 -10.92 -14.87
CA ASP A 63 -2.07 -11.01 -14.30
C ASP A 63 -1.98 -10.60 -12.83
N PHE A 64 -2.83 -9.67 -12.42
CA PHE A 64 -2.80 -9.04 -11.10
C PHE A 64 -3.61 -9.84 -10.09
N LYS A 65 -3.02 -10.04 -8.91
CA LYS A 65 -3.56 -10.84 -7.82
C LYS A 65 -3.59 -10.01 -6.54
N ASP A 66 -4.80 -9.57 -6.18
CA ASP A 66 -5.07 -8.88 -4.92
C ASP A 66 -5.11 -9.84 -3.73
N TYR A 67 -3.96 -10.43 -3.43
CA TYR A 67 -3.75 -11.30 -2.29
C TYR A 67 -2.38 -11.01 -1.68
N GLU A 68 -2.30 -11.09 -0.35
CA GLU A 68 -1.09 -10.85 0.43
C GLU A 68 -0.85 -12.02 1.40
N GLY A 69 0.40 -12.49 1.47
CA GLY A 69 0.87 -13.53 2.40
C GLY A 69 1.70 -14.62 1.72
N THR A 70 1.83 -15.77 2.39
CA THR A 70 2.55 -16.94 1.83
C THR A 70 1.66 -17.67 0.83
N ILE A 71 2.07 -17.68 -0.43
CA ILE A 71 1.32 -18.26 -1.53
C ILE A 71 1.66 -19.74 -1.66
N ILE A 72 0.62 -20.57 -1.62
CA ILE A 72 0.72 -22.01 -1.84
C ILE A 72 -0.02 -22.37 -3.14
N GLY A 73 0.68 -23.04 -4.06
CA GLY A 73 0.10 -23.43 -5.33
C GLY A 73 1.07 -24.13 -6.28
N ASN A 74 0.56 -25.11 -7.03
CA ASN A 74 1.31 -25.87 -8.03
C ASN A 74 0.53 -25.99 -9.36
N GLU A 75 1.04 -26.77 -10.31
CA GLU A 75 0.48 -26.84 -11.67
C GLU A 75 -0.94 -27.42 -11.75
N ASN A 76 -1.33 -28.27 -10.80
CA ASN A 76 -2.59 -29.03 -10.86
C ASN A 76 -3.43 -28.96 -9.57
N GLY A 77 -2.95 -28.31 -8.53
CA GLY A 77 -3.59 -28.19 -7.22
C GLY A 77 -4.38 -26.89 -7.05
N GLU A 78 -4.95 -26.74 -5.86
CA GLU A 78 -5.53 -25.48 -5.42
C GLU A 78 -4.44 -24.43 -5.22
N TRP A 79 -4.81 -23.18 -5.46
CA TRP A 79 -4.00 -22.02 -5.12
C TRP A 79 -4.66 -21.29 -3.96
N TYR A 80 -3.89 -20.94 -2.95
CA TYR A 80 -4.37 -20.20 -1.79
C TYR A 80 -3.24 -19.39 -1.18
N VAL A 81 -3.59 -18.43 -0.34
CA VAL A 81 -2.65 -17.64 0.44
C VAL A 81 -2.89 -17.90 1.92
N GLU A 82 -1.81 -18.16 2.65
CA GLU A 82 -1.79 -18.19 4.10
C GLU A 82 -1.32 -16.84 4.62
N ARG A 83 -2.11 -16.23 5.51
CA ARG A 83 -1.78 -14.96 6.15
C ARG A 83 -2.20 -14.94 7.61
N GLN A 84 -1.57 -14.09 8.41
CA GLN A 84 -1.97 -13.85 9.78
C GLN A 84 -2.92 -12.67 9.82
N VAL A 85 -4.15 -12.90 10.28
CA VAL A 85 -5.13 -11.84 10.52
C VAL A 85 -5.55 -11.94 11.98
N ASN A 86 -5.32 -10.87 12.75
CA ASN A 86 -5.64 -10.81 14.19
C ASN A 86 -5.02 -11.97 15.00
N GLY A 87 -3.76 -12.32 14.71
CA GLY A 87 -3.04 -13.42 15.36
C GLY A 87 -3.55 -14.82 15.03
N ARG A 88 -4.44 -14.96 14.03
CA ARG A 88 -4.94 -16.25 13.54
C ARG A 88 -4.47 -16.49 12.11
N LYS A 89 -4.05 -17.72 11.83
CA LYS A 89 -3.81 -18.19 10.46
C LYS A 89 -5.13 -18.22 9.70
N GLU A 90 -5.22 -17.42 8.65
CA GLU A 90 -6.28 -17.45 7.66
C GLU A 90 -5.74 -18.07 6.37
N ARG A 91 -6.54 -18.95 5.76
CA ARG A 91 -6.32 -19.46 4.41
C ARG A 91 -7.34 -18.86 3.47
N VAL A 92 -6.89 -18.08 2.50
CA VAL A 92 -7.73 -17.47 1.47
C VAL A 92 -7.53 -18.21 0.16
N ASN A 93 -8.57 -18.89 -0.33
CA ASN A 93 -8.48 -19.60 -1.60
C ASN A 93 -8.48 -18.63 -2.79
N ILE A 94 -7.57 -18.84 -3.72
CA ILE A 94 -7.54 -18.16 -5.01
C ILE A 94 -8.42 -18.97 -5.96
N HIS A 95 -9.50 -18.35 -6.46
CA HIS A 95 -10.55 -19.05 -7.21
C HIS A 95 -10.09 -19.82 -8.46
N LYS A 96 -8.93 -19.45 -9.03
CA LYS A 96 -8.36 -20.08 -10.23
C LYS A 96 -6.92 -20.48 -9.96
N ASN A 97 -6.52 -21.63 -10.49
CA ASN A 97 -5.12 -22.04 -10.47
C ASN A 97 -4.27 -21.06 -11.31
N CYS A 98 -3.37 -20.33 -10.65
CA CYS A 98 -2.58 -19.27 -11.27
C CYS A 98 -1.66 -19.80 -12.37
N TYR A 99 -1.04 -20.97 -12.19
CA TYR A 99 -0.20 -21.60 -13.21
C TYR A 99 -1.00 -21.90 -14.49
N GLN A 100 -2.19 -22.48 -14.35
CA GLN A 100 -3.05 -22.80 -15.49
C GLN A 100 -3.58 -21.53 -16.18
N GLN A 101 -3.87 -20.49 -15.41
CA GLN A 101 -4.27 -19.18 -15.93
C GLN A 101 -3.14 -18.56 -16.77
N ALA A 102 -1.91 -18.48 -16.23
CA ALA A 102 -0.72 -18.01 -16.94
C ALA A 102 -0.48 -18.79 -18.23
N ARG A 103 -0.59 -20.13 -18.16
CA ARG A 103 -0.40 -21.00 -19.32
C ARG A 103 -1.39 -20.70 -20.44
N ARG A 104 -2.66 -20.46 -20.09
CA ARG A 104 -3.71 -20.12 -21.06
C ARG A 104 -3.50 -18.74 -21.66
N GLN A 105 -3.19 -17.73 -20.85
CA GLN A 105 -2.89 -16.38 -21.32
C GLN A 105 -1.68 -16.35 -22.25
N ARG A 106 -0.58 -17.02 -21.87
CA ARG A 106 0.62 -17.17 -22.70
C ARG A 106 0.30 -17.79 -24.05
N ARG A 107 -0.46 -18.89 -24.05
CA ARG A 107 -0.90 -19.57 -25.28
C ARG A 107 -1.73 -18.63 -26.16
N ASN A 108 -2.76 -18.01 -25.60
CA ASN A 108 -3.64 -17.12 -26.34
C ASN A 108 -2.88 -15.93 -26.94
N MET A 109 -1.98 -15.29 -26.17
CA MET A 109 -1.14 -14.20 -26.65
C MET A 109 -0.26 -14.65 -27.82
N ARG A 110 0.41 -15.80 -27.66
CA ARG A 110 1.23 -16.38 -28.72
C ARG A 110 0.39 -16.63 -29.98
N ASP A 111 -0.76 -17.28 -29.85
CA ASP A 111 -1.58 -17.66 -30.99
C ASP A 111 -2.12 -16.41 -31.73
N ILE A 112 -2.50 -15.35 -31.01
CA ILE A 112 -2.91 -14.06 -31.61
C ILE A 112 -1.78 -13.40 -32.40
N LEU A 113 -0.56 -13.38 -31.85
CA LEU A 113 0.60 -12.81 -32.55
C LEU A 113 0.97 -13.66 -33.78
N LYS A 114 0.89 -15.00 -33.68
CA LYS A 114 1.10 -15.90 -34.83
C LYS A 114 0.10 -15.62 -35.95
N ASP A 115 -1.18 -15.51 -35.60
CA ASP A 115 -2.25 -15.24 -36.56
C ASP A 115 -2.09 -13.86 -37.22
N ALA A 116 -1.74 -12.82 -36.46
CA ALA A 116 -1.51 -11.48 -36.98
C ALA A 116 -0.36 -11.45 -38.02
N VAL A 117 0.72 -12.19 -37.75
CA VAL A 117 1.86 -12.30 -38.68
C VAL A 117 1.49 -13.09 -39.93
N ALA A 118 0.75 -14.19 -39.77
CA ALA A 118 0.27 -15.01 -40.88
C ALA A 118 -0.62 -14.19 -41.83
N ARG A 119 -1.54 -13.39 -41.27
CA ARG A 119 -2.41 -12.48 -42.05
C ARG A 119 -1.66 -11.28 -42.65
N GLY A 120 -0.43 -10.99 -42.19
CA GLY A 120 0.35 -9.85 -42.65
C GLY A 120 -0.15 -8.50 -42.18
N GLU A 121 -1.00 -8.50 -41.16
CA GLU A 121 -1.62 -7.29 -40.61
C GLU A 121 -0.62 -6.49 -39.76
N CYS A 122 0.41 -7.16 -39.24
CA CYS A 122 1.29 -6.68 -38.17
C CYS A 122 2.53 -7.60 -38.12
N LEU A 123 3.70 -7.08 -37.73
CA LEU A 123 4.93 -7.88 -37.51
C LEU A 123 5.43 -8.63 -38.76
N SER A 124 5.25 -8.04 -39.95
CA SER A 124 5.48 -8.69 -41.25
C SER A 124 6.90 -9.26 -41.44
N ARG A 125 7.92 -8.68 -40.79
CA ARG A 125 9.30 -9.20 -40.82
C ARG A 125 9.43 -10.60 -40.24
N PHE A 126 8.54 -10.97 -39.31
CA PHE A 126 8.55 -12.28 -38.68
C PHE A 126 7.96 -13.37 -39.58
N ARG A 127 7.31 -13.02 -40.70
CA ARG A 127 6.66 -13.97 -41.61
C ARG A 127 7.63 -15.04 -42.11
N GLN A 128 8.86 -14.67 -42.46
CA GLN A 128 9.89 -15.63 -42.90
C GLN A 128 10.31 -16.56 -41.76
N TYR A 129 10.55 -16.02 -40.56
CA TYR A 129 10.85 -16.80 -39.35
C TYR A 129 9.73 -17.81 -38.99
N PHE A 130 8.46 -17.46 -39.25
CA PHE A 130 7.34 -18.38 -39.06
C PHE A 130 7.33 -19.54 -40.05
N GLN A 131 7.64 -19.27 -41.32
CA GLN A 131 7.66 -20.28 -42.38
C GLN A 131 8.84 -21.25 -42.21
N GLU A 132 9.97 -20.78 -41.69
CA GLU A 132 11.22 -21.56 -41.62
C GLU A 132 11.44 -22.23 -40.25
N GLU A 133 11.14 -21.56 -39.13
CA GLU A 133 11.52 -22.06 -37.79
C GLU A 133 10.35 -22.48 -36.90
N GLY A 134 9.12 -22.01 -37.15
CA GLY A 134 7.90 -22.36 -36.41
C GLY A 134 7.88 -22.01 -34.91
N ARG A 135 8.95 -21.42 -34.36
CA ARG A 135 9.19 -21.22 -32.91
C ARG A 135 9.11 -19.76 -32.43
N VAL A 136 8.75 -18.83 -33.31
CA VAL A 136 8.61 -17.42 -32.91
C VAL A 136 7.53 -17.28 -31.83
N PHE A 137 7.82 -16.47 -30.81
CA PHE A 137 6.99 -16.24 -29.62
C PHE A 137 6.79 -17.43 -28.66
N GLU A 138 7.52 -18.54 -28.84
CA GLU A 138 7.51 -19.61 -27.81
C GLU A 138 8.13 -19.13 -26.48
N HIS A 139 8.94 -18.07 -26.49
CA HIS A 139 9.60 -17.54 -25.30
C HIS A 139 8.80 -16.46 -24.55
N ILE A 140 7.55 -16.19 -24.95
CA ILE A 140 6.67 -15.31 -24.18
C ILE A 140 6.57 -15.81 -22.74
N LYS A 141 6.70 -14.92 -21.78
CA LYS A 141 6.53 -15.21 -20.35
C LYS A 141 5.10 -14.90 -19.92
N ALA A 142 4.62 -15.57 -18.88
CA ALA A 142 3.36 -15.26 -18.22
C ALA A 142 3.54 -15.36 -16.72
N TRP A 143 3.47 -14.22 -16.06
CA TRP A 143 3.75 -14.04 -14.66
C TRP A 143 2.49 -13.63 -13.90
N MET A 144 2.48 -13.92 -12.61
CA MET A 144 1.42 -13.56 -11.69
C MET A 144 1.98 -12.52 -10.73
N TYR A 145 1.40 -11.33 -10.70
CA TYR A 145 1.86 -10.23 -9.88
C TYR A 145 0.98 -10.11 -8.64
N PHE A 146 1.56 -10.33 -7.47
CA PHE A 146 0.87 -10.29 -6.18
C PHE A 146 1.22 -9.03 -5.40
N ASN A 147 0.44 -8.73 -4.35
CA ASN A 147 0.68 -7.59 -3.47
C ASN A 147 2.05 -7.66 -2.80
N ARG A 148 2.53 -6.48 -2.39
CA ARG A 148 3.69 -6.28 -1.51
C ARG A 148 3.63 -7.21 -0.31
N GLY A 149 4.78 -7.73 0.11
CA GLY A 149 4.91 -8.66 1.25
C GLY A 149 4.48 -10.10 0.95
N SER A 150 4.04 -10.40 -0.28
CA SER A 150 3.71 -11.78 -0.66
C SER A 150 4.96 -12.62 -0.93
N GLU A 151 4.90 -13.90 -0.58
CA GLU A 151 6.03 -14.82 -0.78
C GLU A 151 5.57 -16.08 -1.52
N TYR A 152 6.34 -16.50 -2.52
CA TYR A 152 6.09 -17.74 -3.24
C TYR A 152 7.39 -18.52 -3.44
N ASP A 153 7.43 -19.76 -2.96
CA ASP A 153 8.51 -20.68 -3.28
C ASP A 153 8.30 -21.29 -4.68
N HIS A 154 9.08 -20.85 -5.68
CA HIS A 154 9.02 -21.41 -7.03
C HIS A 154 9.43 -22.88 -7.13
N ASN A 155 9.98 -23.50 -6.08
CA ASN A 155 10.19 -24.94 -6.03
C ASN A 155 8.87 -25.73 -5.93
N GLN A 156 7.74 -25.06 -5.63
CA GLN A 156 6.41 -25.65 -5.71
C GLN A 156 6.01 -26.06 -7.13
N ILE A 157 6.67 -25.50 -8.16
CA ILE A 157 6.51 -25.91 -9.56
C ILE A 157 7.44 -27.10 -9.82
N ARG A 158 6.83 -28.26 -10.12
CA ARG A 158 7.54 -29.52 -10.33
C ARG A 158 8.52 -29.44 -11.49
N TYR A 159 8.11 -28.85 -12.61
CA TYR A 159 8.93 -28.81 -13.82
C TYR A 159 9.74 -27.52 -13.90
N ARG A 160 11.05 -27.60 -13.61
CA ARG A 160 11.95 -26.42 -13.65
C ARG A 160 11.96 -25.67 -14.97
N ARG A 161 11.78 -26.37 -16.10
CA ARG A 161 11.64 -25.73 -17.42
C ARG A 161 10.48 -24.75 -17.50
N ASP A 162 9.45 -24.91 -16.65
CA ASP A 162 8.31 -24.02 -16.64
C ASP A 162 8.64 -22.68 -15.99
N LEU A 163 9.64 -22.62 -15.12
CA LEU A 163 10.14 -21.37 -14.53
C LEU A 163 10.78 -20.43 -15.57
N ASN A 164 11.08 -20.94 -16.77
CA ASN A 164 11.54 -20.10 -17.89
C ASN A 164 10.44 -19.15 -18.40
N TRP A 165 9.18 -19.52 -18.20
CA TRP A 165 8.02 -18.76 -18.68
C TRP A 165 7.03 -18.38 -17.57
N PHE A 166 6.92 -19.15 -16.48
CA PHE A 166 6.04 -18.90 -15.36
C PHE A 166 6.81 -18.39 -14.14
N LYS A 167 6.35 -17.29 -13.54
CA LYS A 167 6.81 -16.81 -12.24
C LYS A 167 5.68 -16.15 -11.48
N VAL A 168 5.70 -16.28 -10.17
CA VAL A 168 5.07 -15.31 -9.26
C VAL A 168 6.08 -14.20 -8.99
N VAL A 169 5.65 -12.95 -9.10
CA VAL A 169 6.44 -11.73 -8.87
C VAL A 169 5.66 -10.77 -7.97
N THR A 170 6.37 -9.84 -7.35
CA THR A 170 5.84 -8.87 -6.40
C THR A 170 6.53 -7.51 -6.60
N PRO A 171 6.04 -6.41 -5.99
CA PRO A 171 6.70 -5.11 -6.06
C PRO A 171 8.21 -5.14 -5.76
N GLU A 172 8.63 -6.00 -4.84
CA GLU A 172 10.02 -6.09 -4.36
C GLU A 172 10.96 -6.72 -5.38
N ASN A 173 10.46 -7.62 -6.25
CA ASN A 173 11.33 -8.40 -7.15
C ASN A 173 11.05 -8.18 -8.64
N VAL A 174 9.92 -7.58 -9.02
CA VAL A 174 9.51 -7.42 -10.42
C VAL A 174 10.57 -6.69 -11.24
N CYS A 175 11.22 -5.68 -10.66
CA CYS A 175 12.25 -4.89 -11.30
C CYS A 175 13.42 -5.77 -11.79
N GLU A 176 13.99 -6.55 -10.87
CA GLU A 176 15.14 -7.42 -11.15
C GLU A 176 14.76 -8.59 -12.07
N GLU A 177 13.54 -9.10 -11.92
CA GLU A 177 13.02 -10.14 -12.80
C GLU A 177 12.84 -9.64 -14.24
N VAL A 178 12.28 -8.45 -14.43
CA VAL A 178 12.15 -7.81 -15.75
C VAL A 178 13.53 -7.56 -16.37
N LYS A 179 14.53 -7.08 -15.61
CA LYS A 179 15.90 -6.91 -16.13
C LYS A 179 16.48 -8.23 -16.64
N ARG A 180 16.35 -9.31 -15.86
CA ARG A 180 16.88 -10.65 -16.21
C ARG A 180 16.13 -11.33 -17.35
N ALA A 181 14.87 -10.97 -17.59
CA ALA A 181 14.06 -11.57 -18.63
C ALA A 181 14.57 -11.20 -20.03
N SER A 182 14.95 -12.20 -20.81
CA SER A 182 15.36 -12.06 -22.22
C SER A 182 15.08 -13.34 -23.01
N THR A 183 15.12 -13.22 -24.34
CA THR A 183 15.28 -14.34 -25.27
C THR A 183 16.22 -13.94 -26.41
N GLU A 184 16.94 -14.90 -26.96
CA GLU A 184 17.79 -14.71 -28.14
C GLU A 184 17.02 -14.97 -29.45
N THR A 185 15.81 -15.53 -29.36
CA THR A 185 15.04 -15.99 -30.53
C THR A 185 14.43 -14.88 -31.36
N TYR A 186 14.23 -13.69 -30.79
CA TYR A 186 13.69 -12.55 -31.53
C TYR A 186 14.13 -11.24 -30.90
N HIS A 187 14.21 -10.21 -31.75
CA HIS A 187 14.47 -8.84 -31.34
C HIS A 187 13.42 -7.92 -31.98
N LEU A 188 12.49 -7.46 -31.15
CA LEU A 188 11.47 -6.47 -31.49
C LEU A 188 12.12 -5.10 -31.66
N THR A 189 11.88 -4.43 -32.77
CA THR A 189 12.20 -3.00 -32.89
C THR A 189 10.99 -2.15 -32.52
N GLU A 190 11.16 -0.84 -32.42
CA GLU A 190 10.05 0.05 -32.09
C GLU A 190 8.86 -0.08 -33.05
N GLU A 191 9.10 -0.36 -34.34
CA GLU A 191 8.02 -0.56 -35.32
C GLU A 191 7.22 -1.84 -35.03
N ASP A 192 7.88 -2.90 -34.53
CA ASP A 192 7.17 -4.11 -34.09
C ASP A 192 6.26 -3.81 -32.90
N VAL A 193 6.75 -3.01 -31.96
CA VAL A 193 5.96 -2.64 -30.79
C VAL A 193 4.78 -1.75 -31.20
N LYS A 194 4.97 -0.79 -32.13
CA LYS A 194 3.86 0.00 -32.70
C LYS A 194 2.82 -0.88 -33.38
N ASP A 195 3.27 -1.91 -34.08
CA ASP A 195 2.41 -2.90 -34.71
C ASP A 195 1.59 -3.69 -33.68
N ILE A 196 2.22 -4.11 -32.56
CA ILE A 196 1.52 -4.74 -31.43
C ILE A 196 0.51 -3.76 -30.78
N LEU A 197 0.88 -2.49 -30.61
CA LEU A 197 -0.02 -1.47 -30.09
C LEU A 197 -1.25 -1.30 -30.99
N LYS A 198 -1.07 -1.26 -32.32
CA LYS A 198 -2.18 -1.21 -33.28
C LYS A 198 -3.07 -2.45 -33.20
N LEU A 199 -2.46 -3.64 -33.07
CA LEU A 199 -3.18 -4.92 -32.98
C LEU A 199 -4.16 -4.92 -31.80
N PHE A 200 -3.74 -4.40 -30.66
CA PHE A 200 -4.58 -4.29 -29.45
C PHE A 200 -5.36 -2.97 -29.37
N LYS A 201 -5.31 -2.13 -30.41
CA LYS A 201 -5.91 -0.78 -30.42
C LYS A 201 -5.50 0.05 -29.20
N ALA A 202 -4.28 -0.18 -28.73
CA ALA A 202 -3.76 0.42 -27.52
C ALA A 202 -3.55 1.91 -27.72
N LYS A 203 -4.07 2.70 -26.79
CA LYS A 203 -3.89 4.15 -26.74
C LYS A 203 -2.84 4.45 -25.70
N GLU A 204 -2.06 5.49 -25.93
CA GLU A 204 -1.11 5.99 -24.95
C GLU A 204 -1.82 6.18 -23.61
N TRP A 205 -1.23 5.63 -22.55
CA TRP A 205 -1.67 5.87 -21.19
C TRP A 205 -1.26 7.30 -20.88
N LYS A 206 -2.15 8.19 -21.27
CA LYS A 206 -2.30 9.45 -20.58
C LYS A 206 -3.02 9.01 -19.33
N GLU A 207 -2.41 9.19 -18.15
CA GLU A 207 -3.17 9.11 -16.91
C GLU A 207 -4.54 9.74 -17.21
N TRP A 208 -5.62 9.03 -16.89
CA TRP A 208 -6.85 9.73 -16.59
C TRP A 208 -6.52 10.55 -15.36
N LYS A 209 -5.97 11.73 -15.62
CA LYS A 209 -5.88 12.84 -14.72
C LYS A 209 -7.34 13.22 -14.49
N ALA A 210 -7.97 12.62 -13.48
CA ALA A 210 -8.70 13.52 -12.58
C ALA A 210 -7.63 14.50 -12.17
N ASP A 211 -7.71 15.71 -12.71
CA ASP A 211 -6.64 16.69 -12.85
C ASP A 211 -5.71 16.74 -11.63
N THR A 212 -4.71 15.84 -11.54
CA THR A 212 -3.88 15.68 -10.34
C THR A 212 -2.95 16.88 -10.18
N ASN A 213 -2.68 17.60 -11.27
CA ASN A 213 -2.01 18.90 -11.17
C ASN A 213 -2.93 20.00 -10.64
N GLU A 214 -4.24 19.95 -10.88
CA GLU A 214 -5.22 20.91 -10.32
C GLU A 214 -5.53 20.56 -8.86
N TYR A 215 -5.85 19.30 -8.54
CA TYR A 215 -6.12 18.86 -7.16
C TYR A 215 -4.87 18.90 -6.26
N ARG A 216 -3.67 18.50 -6.74
CA ARG A 216 -2.41 18.73 -6.00
C ARG A 216 -2.17 20.22 -5.83
N SER A 217 -2.39 21.03 -6.87
CA SER A 217 -2.32 22.49 -6.74
C SER A 217 -3.30 22.99 -5.68
N ASP A 218 -4.53 22.48 -5.64
CA ASP A 218 -5.63 23.06 -4.87
C ASP A 218 -5.61 22.62 -3.42
N ILE A 219 -5.32 21.35 -3.13
CA ILE A 219 -5.09 20.89 -1.76
C ILE A 219 -3.81 21.51 -1.17
N MET A 220 -2.78 21.73 -1.99
CA MET A 220 -1.57 22.45 -1.55
C MET A 220 -1.84 23.95 -1.38
N LYS A 221 -2.70 24.57 -2.22
CA LYS A 221 -3.19 25.93 -1.99
C LYS A 221 -3.96 25.99 -0.67
N LEU A 222 -4.77 24.98 -0.35
CA LEU A 222 -5.50 24.89 0.91
C LEU A 222 -4.53 24.83 2.10
N ALA A 223 -3.57 23.90 2.07
CA ALA A 223 -2.56 23.75 3.10
C ALA A 223 -1.74 25.05 3.29
N ARG A 224 -1.33 25.71 2.19
CA ARG A 224 -0.62 26.99 2.23
C ARG A 224 -1.50 28.14 2.75
N LYS A 225 -2.79 28.17 2.39
CA LYS A 225 -3.77 29.16 2.85
C LYS A 225 -3.94 29.09 4.36
N TYR A 226 -3.93 27.89 4.92
CA TYR A 226 -4.11 27.64 6.35
C TYR A 226 -2.82 27.31 7.08
N LYS A 227 -1.64 27.71 6.55
CA LYS A 227 -0.33 27.42 7.15
C LYS A 227 -0.21 27.86 8.63
N ASP A 228 -0.96 28.89 9.02
CA ASP A 228 -0.96 29.46 10.38
C ASP A 228 -2.14 28.94 11.24
N ASP A 229 -3.04 28.13 10.67
CA ASP A 229 -4.15 27.49 11.38
C ASP A 229 -3.88 25.99 11.54
N ILE A 230 -3.14 25.67 12.59
CA ILE A 230 -2.76 24.30 12.95
C ILE A 230 -3.96 23.36 13.06
N LYS A 231 -5.13 23.84 13.53
CA LYS A 231 -6.32 22.99 13.68
C LYS A 231 -6.88 22.58 12.33
N MET A 232 -6.86 23.50 11.37
CA MET A 232 -7.28 23.23 10.00
C MET A 232 -6.30 22.26 9.31
N LEU A 233 -4.99 22.47 9.45
CA LEU A 233 -3.97 21.59 8.87
C LEU A 233 -4.04 20.16 9.43
N ASP A 234 -4.26 20.05 10.73
CA ASP A 234 -4.41 18.76 11.40
C ASP A 234 -5.69 18.05 10.95
N ALA A 235 -6.81 18.77 10.83
CA ALA A 235 -8.04 18.22 10.29
C ALA A 235 -7.87 17.77 8.83
N LEU A 236 -7.14 18.55 8.01
CA LEU A 236 -6.82 18.20 6.63
C LEU A 236 -5.99 16.93 6.54
N TYR A 237 -4.93 16.81 7.37
CA TYR A 237 -4.11 15.61 7.43
C TYR A 237 -4.96 14.39 7.79
N GLN A 238 -5.73 14.46 8.88
CA GLN A 238 -6.59 13.36 9.35
C GLN A 238 -7.65 12.92 8.33
N TRP A 239 -8.21 13.87 7.57
CA TRP A 239 -9.15 13.55 6.50
C TRP A 239 -8.45 12.82 5.36
N ALA A 240 -7.30 13.32 4.92
CA ALA A 240 -6.52 12.76 3.82
C ALA A 240 -5.96 11.36 4.13
N THR A 241 -5.56 11.12 5.38
CA THR A 241 -4.95 9.85 5.83
C THR A 241 -5.94 8.90 6.49
N ASN A 242 -7.24 9.04 6.22
CA ASN A 242 -8.23 8.09 6.73
C ASN A 242 -7.90 6.66 6.24
N PRO A 243 -7.86 5.66 7.15
CA PRO A 243 -7.38 4.31 6.82
C PRO A 243 -8.37 3.48 5.97
N THR A 244 -9.52 4.04 5.60
CA THR A 244 -10.52 3.35 4.79
C THR A 244 -10.01 3.14 3.36
N SER A 245 -9.87 1.87 2.97
CA SER A 245 -9.40 1.48 1.64
C SER A 245 -10.21 2.06 0.48
N MET A 246 -9.53 2.29 -0.65
CA MET A 246 -10.15 2.63 -1.94
C MET A 246 -11.31 1.69 -2.29
N SER A 247 -11.16 0.39 -2.03
CA SER A 247 -12.17 -0.61 -2.32
C SER A 247 -13.49 -0.42 -1.57
N ALA A 248 -13.42 0.05 -0.32
CA ALA A 248 -14.61 0.36 0.46
C ALA A 248 -15.32 1.63 -0.08
N VAL A 249 -14.56 2.65 -0.45
CA VAL A 249 -15.12 3.92 -0.90
C VAL A 249 -15.64 3.85 -2.32
N ILE A 250 -14.82 3.40 -3.29
CA ILE A 250 -15.15 3.48 -4.71
C ILE A 250 -16.03 2.31 -5.15
N HIS A 251 -15.56 1.07 -4.97
CA HIS A 251 -16.29 -0.11 -5.46
C HIS A 251 -17.55 -0.41 -4.66
N ARG A 252 -17.52 -0.19 -3.33
CA ARG A 252 -18.67 -0.46 -2.46
C ARG A 252 -19.53 0.77 -2.20
N ARG A 253 -19.08 1.97 -2.58
CA ARG A 253 -19.76 3.26 -2.31
C ARG A 253 -20.04 3.47 -0.82
N ARG A 254 -19.04 3.17 0.03
CA ARG A 254 -19.13 3.23 1.49
C ARG A 254 -18.01 4.10 2.06
N PRO A 255 -18.08 5.43 1.88
CA PRO A 255 -17.13 6.31 2.52
C PRO A 255 -17.23 6.24 4.06
N PRO A 256 -16.13 6.55 4.75
CA PRO A 256 -16.17 6.82 6.18
C PRO A 256 -16.95 8.12 6.45
N SER A 257 -17.41 8.29 7.68
CA SER A 257 -18.17 9.44 8.13
C SER A 257 -17.29 10.65 8.46
N HIS A 258 -15.98 10.46 8.65
CA HIS A 258 -15.00 11.47 9.08
C HIS A 258 -15.29 12.20 10.40
N GLU A 259 -16.36 11.85 11.11
CA GLU A 259 -16.82 12.52 12.34
C GLU A 259 -15.82 12.44 13.50
N LEU A 260 -15.00 11.38 13.55
CA LEU A 260 -14.00 11.18 14.61
C LEU A 260 -12.88 12.23 14.59
N ILE A 261 -12.69 12.94 13.47
CA ILE A 261 -11.77 14.10 13.39
C ILE A 261 -12.15 15.14 14.44
N LYS A 262 -13.46 15.36 14.68
CA LYS A 262 -13.94 16.33 15.68
C LYS A 262 -13.55 15.92 17.09
N GLU A 263 -13.57 14.62 17.40
CA GLU A 263 -13.15 14.09 18.70
C GLU A 263 -11.64 14.31 18.90
N ASN A 264 -10.82 14.03 17.88
CA ASN A 264 -9.38 14.27 17.93
C ASN A 264 -9.06 15.76 18.14
N LEU A 265 -9.67 16.66 17.36
CA LEU A 265 -9.48 18.11 17.51
C LEU A 265 -9.89 18.60 18.89
N LYS A 266 -11.01 18.08 19.43
CA LYS A 266 -11.49 18.42 20.78
C LYS A 266 -10.46 18.05 21.84
N ILE A 267 -9.96 16.82 21.82
CA ILE A 267 -8.99 16.32 22.80
C ILE A 267 -7.67 17.07 22.69
N ARG A 268 -7.15 17.21 21.46
CA ARG A 268 -5.82 17.74 21.16
C ARG A 268 -5.70 19.25 21.40
N TYR A 269 -6.74 20.02 21.08
CA TYR A 269 -6.73 21.48 21.21
C TYR A 269 -7.61 22.01 22.33
N GLY A 270 -8.24 21.14 23.13
CA GLY A 270 -9.11 21.53 24.25
C GLY A 270 -10.36 22.30 23.82
N LEU A 271 -10.83 22.10 22.59
CA LEU A 271 -11.98 22.82 22.02
C LEU A 271 -13.27 22.50 22.77
N ARG A 272 -14.19 23.47 22.85
CA ARG A 272 -15.45 23.34 23.60
C ARG A 272 -16.65 23.73 22.75
N GLY A 273 -17.84 23.29 23.18
CA GLY A 273 -19.09 23.62 22.50
C GLY A 273 -19.05 23.21 21.02
N LYS A 274 -19.30 24.17 20.12
CA LYS A 274 -19.37 23.96 18.66
C LYS A 274 -18.04 24.21 17.92
N GLU A 275 -16.94 24.40 18.65
CA GLU A 275 -15.65 24.72 18.03
C GLU A 275 -15.10 23.62 17.12
N PRO A 276 -15.11 22.31 17.50
CA PRO A 276 -14.70 21.23 16.60
C PRO A 276 -15.52 21.18 15.32
N GLU A 277 -16.85 21.34 15.42
CA GLU A 277 -17.77 21.34 14.29
C GLU A 277 -17.49 22.49 13.34
N LYS A 278 -17.10 23.66 13.85
CA LYS A 278 -16.73 24.81 12.99
C LYS A 278 -15.49 24.49 12.15
N VAL A 279 -14.44 23.91 12.73
CA VAL A 279 -13.23 23.54 11.99
C VAL A 279 -13.56 22.47 10.95
N TYR A 280 -14.28 21.42 11.36
CA TYR A 280 -14.67 20.32 10.49
C TYR A 280 -15.55 20.77 9.31
N ASN A 281 -16.63 21.52 9.58
CA ASN A 281 -17.51 22.02 8.53
C ASN A 281 -16.78 22.98 7.60
N LYS A 282 -15.87 23.81 8.15
CA LYS A 282 -15.09 24.73 7.34
C LYS A 282 -14.11 23.98 6.41
N LEU A 283 -13.47 22.91 6.88
CA LEU A 283 -12.65 22.04 6.05
C LEU A 283 -13.49 21.41 4.93
N MET A 284 -14.64 20.85 5.26
CA MET A 284 -15.59 20.27 4.30
C MET A 284 -15.99 21.27 3.22
N GLU A 285 -16.43 22.47 3.61
CA GLU A 285 -16.78 23.54 2.67
C GLU A 285 -15.62 23.93 1.74
N GLU A 286 -14.39 24.03 2.26
CA GLU A 286 -13.21 24.36 1.46
C GLU A 286 -12.89 23.26 0.45
N ILE A 287 -12.90 22.00 0.87
CA ILE A 287 -12.65 20.84 0.00
C ILE A 287 -13.73 20.73 -1.09
N GLU A 288 -15.01 20.82 -0.72
CA GLU A 288 -16.11 20.76 -1.66
C GLU A 288 -16.10 21.95 -2.64
N SER A 289 -15.67 23.13 -2.20
CA SER A 289 -15.52 24.30 -3.08
C SER A 289 -14.45 24.13 -4.17
N MET A 290 -13.51 23.20 -3.97
CA MET A 290 -12.49 22.80 -4.95
C MET A 290 -12.98 21.69 -5.89
N GLY A 291 -14.24 21.27 -5.78
CA GLY A 291 -14.80 20.17 -6.57
C GLY A 291 -14.37 18.78 -6.09
N ILE A 292 -13.73 18.68 -4.92
CA ILE A 292 -13.34 17.40 -4.31
C ILE A 292 -14.50 16.89 -3.45
N ASP A 293 -14.91 15.64 -3.64
CA ASP A 293 -15.89 14.98 -2.77
C ASP A 293 -15.27 14.77 -1.37
N PHE A 294 -15.80 15.45 -0.35
CA PHE A 294 -15.29 15.30 1.02
C PHE A 294 -15.47 13.88 1.55
N SER A 295 -16.47 13.13 1.10
CA SER A 295 -16.75 11.80 1.65
C SER A 295 -15.72 10.77 1.20
N GLY A 296 -15.38 10.72 -0.08
CA GLY A 296 -14.47 9.72 -0.66
C GLY A 296 -13.22 10.25 -1.36
N GLY A 297 -13.14 11.55 -1.62
CA GLY A 297 -12.06 12.17 -2.39
C GLY A 297 -10.70 12.14 -1.72
N PHE A 298 -10.63 11.88 -0.40
CA PHE A 298 -9.39 11.79 0.37
C PHE A 298 -8.40 10.76 -0.20
N ILE A 299 -8.90 9.65 -0.75
CA ILE A 299 -8.06 8.59 -1.35
C ILE A 299 -7.20 9.11 -2.50
N ASN A 300 -7.66 10.13 -3.21
CA ASN A 300 -6.96 10.67 -4.37
C ASN A 300 -5.90 11.71 -4.01
N VAL A 301 -5.80 12.11 -2.73
CA VAL A 301 -4.91 13.18 -2.27
C VAL A 301 -4.07 12.78 -1.05
N GLU A 302 -4.22 11.54 -0.57
CA GLU A 302 -3.51 11.01 0.60
C GLU A 302 -2.00 11.16 0.46
N HIS A 303 -1.45 10.72 -0.68
CA HIS A 303 -0.01 10.74 -0.93
C HIS A 303 0.53 12.16 -0.92
N GLU A 304 -0.12 13.08 -1.63
CA GLU A 304 0.27 14.48 -1.71
C GLU A 304 0.24 15.16 -0.34
N VAL A 305 -0.82 14.92 0.44
CA VAL A 305 -0.94 15.51 1.79
C VAL A 305 0.14 14.95 2.72
N ARG A 306 0.43 13.63 2.68
CA ARG A 306 1.54 13.03 3.45
C ARG A 306 2.88 13.67 3.09
N GLU A 307 3.21 13.70 1.79
CA GLU A 307 4.46 14.30 1.27
C GLU A 307 4.62 15.75 1.76
N TYR A 308 3.55 16.56 1.72
CA TYR A 308 3.59 17.93 2.21
C TYR A 308 3.95 18.05 3.69
N PHE A 309 3.38 17.21 4.55
CA PHE A 309 3.63 17.26 5.99
C PHE A 309 4.92 16.53 6.40
N ASP A 310 5.44 15.64 5.56
CA ASP A 310 6.77 15.06 5.71
C ASP A 310 7.86 16.10 5.37
N GLU A 311 7.64 16.91 4.34
CA GLU A 311 8.55 18.01 3.95
C GLU A 311 8.39 19.26 4.81
N ASN A 312 7.25 19.42 5.46
CA ASN A 312 6.91 20.62 6.23
C ASN A 312 6.61 20.31 7.69
N ASP A 313 7.52 20.76 8.55
CA ASP A 313 7.54 20.46 9.97
C ASP A 313 6.42 21.12 10.81
N ILE A 314 5.42 21.77 10.22
CA ILE A 314 4.38 22.50 10.96
C ILE A 314 3.68 21.61 12.02
N LEU A 315 3.12 20.46 11.62
CA LEU A 315 2.44 19.56 12.56
C LEU A 315 3.44 18.84 13.47
N LYS A 316 4.60 18.47 12.93
CA LYS A 316 5.70 17.86 13.68
C LYS A 316 6.15 18.74 14.84
N ASN A 317 6.40 20.03 14.57
CA ASN A 317 6.82 21.02 15.56
C ASN A 317 5.74 21.27 16.61
N GLU A 318 4.47 21.25 16.22
CA GLU A 318 3.38 21.37 17.18
C GLU A 318 3.29 20.13 18.10
N VAL A 319 3.52 18.92 17.59
CA VAL A 319 3.60 17.70 18.42
C VAL A 319 4.78 17.80 19.40
N LEU A 320 5.96 18.22 18.92
CA LEU A 320 7.12 18.44 19.79
C LEU A 320 6.86 19.48 20.88
N ARG A 321 6.19 20.59 20.53
CA ARG A 321 5.78 21.62 21.49
C ARG A 321 4.83 21.05 22.56
N ARG A 322 3.89 20.20 22.18
CA ARG A 322 3.01 19.52 23.16
C ARG A 322 3.78 18.55 24.03
N LEU A 323 4.71 17.80 23.44
CA LEU A 323 5.55 16.84 24.16
C LEU A 323 6.45 17.54 25.19
N GLU A 324 7.06 18.68 24.84
CA GLU A 324 7.87 19.49 25.75
C GLU A 324 7.07 19.90 27.00
N ASN A 325 5.83 20.35 26.78
CA ASN A 325 4.89 20.78 27.83
C ASN A 325 4.13 19.63 28.51
N ALA A 326 4.36 18.38 28.11
CA ALA A 326 3.69 17.23 28.67
C ALA A 326 4.23 16.90 30.07
N THR A 327 3.38 16.31 30.90
CA THR A 327 3.79 15.78 32.20
C THR A 327 4.72 14.58 32.02
N ASP A 328 5.55 14.27 33.02
CA ASP A 328 6.44 13.11 32.96
C ASP A 328 5.69 11.81 32.68
N ARG A 329 4.52 11.66 33.29
CA ARG A 329 3.61 10.52 33.06
C ARG A 329 3.20 10.38 31.60
N GLU A 330 2.86 11.50 30.94
CA GLU A 330 2.48 11.50 29.53
C GLU A 330 3.70 11.23 28.62
N LYS A 331 4.87 11.77 28.98
CA LYS A 331 6.13 11.49 28.30
C LYS A 331 6.48 10.00 28.37
N TYR A 332 6.30 9.35 29.52
CA TYR A 332 6.54 7.91 29.66
C TYR A 332 5.61 7.06 28.79
N ILE A 333 4.34 7.48 28.65
CA ILE A 333 3.40 6.82 27.74
C ILE A 333 3.89 6.93 26.29
N VAL A 334 4.28 8.12 25.84
CA VAL A 334 4.78 8.33 24.47
C VAL A 334 6.07 7.56 24.23
N TRP A 335 7.03 7.64 25.16
CA TRP A 335 8.29 6.92 25.06
C TRP A 335 8.06 5.42 24.90
N LEU A 336 7.25 4.83 25.79
CA LEU A 336 6.96 3.41 25.74
C LEU A 336 6.24 3.03 24.43
N PHE A 337 5.29 3.86 23.99
CA PHE A 337 4.60 3.66 22.72
C PHE A 337 5.55 3.63 21.52
N CYS A 338 6.54 4.52 21.47
CA CYS A 338 7.52 4.56 20.38
C CYS A 338 8.57 3.42 20.46
N LYS A 339 8.81 2.87 21.66
CA LYS A 339 9.79 1.78 21.86
C LYS A 339 9.25 0.38 21.62
N LEU A 340 7.94 0.19 21.72
CA LEU A 340 7.35 -1.10 21.42
C LEU A 340 7.24 -1.28 19.89
N GLU A 341 7.91 -2.30 19.36
CA GLU A 341 7.81 -2.66 17.94
C GLU A 341 6.43 -3.30 17.63
N GLY A 342 5.90 -3.06 16.43
CA GLY A 342 4.67 -3.71 15.94
C GLY A 342 3.43 -2.81 15.89
N ASN A 343 2.26 -3.41 15.70
CA ASN A 343 1.02 -2.66 15.43
C ASN A 343 0.47 -1.99 16.71
N PRO A 344 0.30 -0.65 16.74
CA PRO A 344 -0.31 0.11 17.84
C PRO A 344 -1.60 -0.50 18.40
N GLU A 345 -2.48 -1.03 17.55
CA GLU A 345 -3.75 -1.61 17.99
C GLU A 345 -3.59 -2.89 18.82
N ILE A 346 -2.51 -3.64 18.62
CA ILE A 346 -2.25 -4.87 19.38
C ILE A 346 -1.80 -4.53 20.79
N TRP A 347 -0.91 -3.54 20.92
CA TRP A 347 -0.39 -3.10 22.21
C TRP A 347 -1.44 -2.33 23.01
N LEU A 348 -2.19 -1.47 22.34
CA LEU A 348 -3.15 -0.57 22.98
C LEU A 348 -4.50 -1.23 23.29
N ASN A 349 -4.73 -2.46 22.85
CA ASN A 349 -5.88 -3.28 23.24
C ASN A 349 -5.54 -4.38 24.27
N ASN A 350 -4.27 -4.48 24.70
CA ASN A 350 -3.80 -5.52 25.62
C ASN A 350 -3.35 -4.91 26.95
N GLU A 351 -3.60 -5.61 28.08
CA GLU A 351 -3.12 -5.23 29.42
C GLU A 351 -1.58 -5.12 29.48
N LYS A 352 -0.87 -5.73 28.52
CA LYS A 352 0.58 -5.66 28.34
C LYS A 352 1.14 -4.23 28.36
N PHE A 353 0.52 -3.26 27.69
CA PHE A 353 1.05 -1.89 27.64
C PHE A 353 1.09 -1.26 29.03
N GLY A 354 -0.02 -1.32 29.76
CA GLY A 354 -0.10 -0.83 31.14
C GLY A 354 0.88 -1.54 32.06
N ALA A 355 1.07 -2.85 31.87
CA ALA A 355 2.01 -3.62 32.66
C ALA A 355 3.48 -3.22 32.40
N CYS A 356 3.86 -2.97 31.14
CA CYS A 356 5.19 -2.46 30.79
C CYS A 356 5.44 -1.06 31.38
N LEU A 357 4.42 -0.21 31.39
CA LEU A 357 4.51 1.13 31.97
C LEU A 357 4.70 1.07 33.51
N ILE A 358 4.03 0.14 34.18
CA ILE A 358 4.23 -0.12 35.61
C ILE A 358 5.64 -0.69 35.85
N ALA A 359 6.08 -1.66 35.06
CA ALA A 359 7.39 -2.29 35.24
C ALA A 359 8.56 -1.31 34.99
N THR A 360 8.40 -0.41 34.02
CA THR A 360 9.46 0.52 33.58
C THR A 360 9.48 1.81 34.40
N PHE A 361 8.31 2.35 34.77
CA PHE A 361 8.22 3.66 35.40
C PHE A 361 7.40 3.68 36.69
N ASN A 362 6.99 2.51 37.21
CA ASN A 362 6.09 2.38 38.36
C ASN A 362 4.82 3.25 38.21
N THR A 363 4.33 3.36 36.98
CA THR A 363 3.26 4.29 36.61
C THR A 363 2.01 3.53 36.22
N HIS A 364 0.94 3.72 36.99
CA HIS A 364 -0.37 3.11 36.73
C HIS A 364 -1.22 4.02 35.84
N VAL A 365 -1.74 3.47 34.74
CA VAL A 365 -2.59 4.19 33.78
C VAL A 365 -3.66 3.25 33.27
N ALA A 366 -4.90 3.72 33.19
CA ALA A 366 -5.96 2.96 32.54
C ALA A 366 -5.83 3.06 31.02
N MET A 367 -6.10 1.98 30.27
CA MET A 367 -5.94 1.99 28.80
C MET A 367 -6.69 3.13 28.08
N PRO A 368 -7.93 3.52 28.45
CA PRO A 368 -8.58 4.68 27.84
C PRO A 368 -7.80 6.00 28.03
N GLU A 369 -7.07 6.13 29.13
CA GLU A 369 -6.22 7.28 29.41
C GLU A 369 -4.97 7.27 28.54
N VAL A 370 -4.42 6.08 28.22
CA VAL A 370 -3.31 5.93 27.26
C VAL A 370 -3.73 6.43 25.88
N HIS A 371 -4.86 5.95 25.35
CA HIS A 371 -5.37 6.38 24.04
C HIS A 371 -5.60 7.89 24.01
N THR A 372 -6.27 8.41 25.04
CA THR A 372 -6.55 9.85 25.16
C THR A 372 -5.27 10.66 25.22
N THR A 373 -4.24 10.18 25.91
CA THR A 373 -2.93 10.84 26.01
C THR A 373 -2.22 10.89 24.66
N LEU A 374 -2.17 9.78 23.93
CA LEU A 374 -1.54 9.71 22.61
C LEU A 374 -2.26 10.61 21.59
N ILE A 375 -3.60 10.64 21.62
CA ILE A 375 -4.40 11.55 20.77
C ILE A 375 -4.17 13.02 21.17
N LYS A 376 -4.13 13.31 22.48
CA LYS A 376 -3.90 14.66 23.03
C LYS A 376 -2.55 15.21 22.60
N LEU A 377 -1.49 14.41 22.68
CA LEU A 377 -0.15 14.83 22.28
C LEU A 377 0.04 14.82 20.76
N GLY A 378 -0.77 14.03 20.04
CA GLY A 378 -0.82 13.99 18.59
C GLY A 378 -0.07 12.83 17.96
N PHE A 379 0.33 11.84 18.75
CA PHE A 379 0.97 10.60 18.29
C PHE A 379 -0.02 9.61 17.68
N LEU A 380 -1.33 9.77 17.92
CA LEU A 380 -2.36 8.96 17.29
C LEU A 380 -3.53 9.82 16.80
N ASN A 381 -4.15 9.36 15.73
CA ASN A 381 -5.44 9.80 15.23
C ASN A 381 -6.43 8.65 15.40
N LYS A 382 -7.59 8.92 15.99
CA LYS A 382 -8.70 7.97 15.99
C LYS A 382 -9.59 8.26 14.79
N LEU A 383 -9.60 7.39 13.78
CA LEU A 383 -10.31 7.57 12.51
C LEU A 383 -11.28 6.41 12.28
N GLU A 384 -12.24 6.57 11.36
CA GLU A 384 -13.17 5.47 11.06
C GLU A 384 -12.58 4.60 9.95
N TRP A 385 -12.41 3.31 10.23
CA TRP A 385 -12.14 2.30 9.22
C TRP A 385 -13.44 1.66 8.76
N VAL A 386 -13.60 1.51 7.45
CA VAL A 386 -14.73 0.82 6.82
C VAL A 386 -14.24 -0.41 6.05
N SER A 387 -14.80 -1.57 6.40
CA SER A 387 -14.50 -2.84 5.72
C SER A 387 -14.99 -2.87 4.28
N SER A 388 -14.12 -3.29 3.36
CA SER A 388 -14.49 -3.56 1.97
C SER A 388 -15.28 -4.88 1.81
N THR A 389 -15.26 -5.74 2.83
CA THR A 389 -15.84 -7.09 2.80
C THR A 389 -17.22 -7.15 3.45
N HIS A 390 -17.43 -6.51 4.60
CA HIS A 390 -18.67 -6.60 5.38
C HIS A 390 -19.40 -5.25 5.46
N ARG A 391 -20.70 -5.24 5.11
CA ARG A 391 -21.52 -4.01 5.01
C ARG A 391 -21.68 -3.23 6.32
N TRP A 392 -21.56 -3.91 7.44
CA TRP A 392 -21.82 -3.36 8.77
C TRP A 392 -20.54 -3.20 9.61
N ASP A 393 -19.40 -3.57 9.05
CA ASP A 393 -18.13 -3.57 9.76
C ASP A 393 -17.45 -2.20 9.59
N ARG A 394 -17.79 -1.32 10.51
CA ARG A 394 -17.24 0.02 10.69
C ARG A 394 -16.74 0.12 12.11
N ARG A 395 -15.52 0.60 12.31
CA ARG A 395 -14.94 0.72 13.64
C ARG A 395 -13.99 1.91 13.73
N PRO A 396 -13.79 2.48 14.92
CA PRO A 396 -12.65 3.35 15.16
C PRO A 396 -11.35 2.55 14.99
N GLU A 397 -10.39 3.13 14.31
CA GLU A 397 -9.04 2.61 14.07
C GLU A 397 -8.04 3.68 14.52
N LEU A 398 -6.92 3.25 15.11
CA LEU A 398 -5.86 4.15 15.54
C LEU A 398 -4.78 4.27 14.46
N GLU A 399 -4.61 5.46 13.91
CA GLU A 399 -3.61 5.76 12.88
C GLU A 399 -2.45 6.54 13.48
N PHE A 400 -1.22 6.10 13.17
CA PHE A 400 0.02 6.77 13.56
C PHE A 400 0.47 7.73 12.44
N PRO A 401 0.56 9.04 12.67
CA PRO A 401 0.92 10.00 11.63
C PRO A 401 2.33 9.76 11.06
N HIS A 402 2.43 9.64 9.74
CA HIS A 402 3.67 9.32 9.03
C HIS A 402 4.81 10.32 9.30
N TYR A 403 4.51 11.61 9.37
CA TYR A 403 5.50 12.67 9.65
C TYR A 403 6.15 12.56 11.05
N LEU A 404 5.63 11.71 11.95
CA LEU A 404 6.19 11.45 13.27
C LEU A 404 7.17 10.28 13.28
N GLN A 405 7.31 9.53 12.20
CA GLN A 405 8.21 8.38 12.14
C GLN A 405 9.66 8.74 12.56
N PRO A 406 10.28 9.85 12.08
CA PRO A 406 11.62 10.22 12.52
C PRO A 406 11.73 10.55 14.01
N ILE A 407 10.65 11.06 14.63
CA ILE A 407 10.61 11.34 16.08
C ILE A 407 10.50 10.03 16.86
N ALA A 408 9.64 9.11 16.42
CA ALA A 408 9.45 7.84 17.11
C ALA A 408 10.74 7.00 17.11
N GLU A 409 11.45 6.96 15.98
CA GLU A 409 12.74 6.27 15.84
C GLU A 409 13.82 6.84 16.77
N ASN A 410 13.77 8.14 17.08
CA ASN A 410 14.76 8.85 17.89
C ASN A 410 14.17 9.39 19.20
N ILE A 411 13.15 8.72 19.77
CA ILE A 411 12.36 9.26 20.89
C ILE A 411 13.19 9.60 22.14
N ASP A 412 14.33 8.92 22.32
CA ASP A 412 15.27 9.16 23.43
C ASP A 412 15.90 10.56 23.40
N GLU A 413 15.98 11.20 22.23
CA GLU A 413 16.50 12.56 22.09
C GLU A 413 15.51 13.62 22.60
N TYR A 414 14.22 13.28 22.65
CA TYR A 414 13.14 14.21 22.96
C TYR A 414 12.60 14.05 24.39
N ILE A 415 12.86 12.91 25.04
CA ILE A 415 12.33 12.59 26.36
C ILE A 415 13.48 12.22 27.31
N SER A 416 13.74 13.09 28.28
CA SER A 416 14.62 12.75 29.40
C SER A 416 13.88 11.79 30.33
N LEU A 417 14.40 10.57 30.47
CA LEU A 417 13.88 9.59 31.40
C LEU A 417 14.52 9.75 32.79
N PRO A 418 13.83 9.33 33.87
CA PRO A 418 14.49 9.07 35.15
C PRO A 418 15.53 7.96 34.96
N GLU A 419 16.42 7.75 35.93
CA GLU A 419 17.26 6.53 35.93
C GLU A 419 16.34 5.32 35.77
N LEU A 420 16.48 4.63 34.63
CA LEU A 420 15.67 3.46 34.31
C LEU A 420 15.92 2.41 35.41
N PRO A 421 14.86 1.79 35.96
CA PRO A 421 15.03 0.81 37.01
C PRO A 421 15.90 -0.36 36.54
N ASP A 422 16.66 -0.97 37.46
CA ASP A 422 17.33 -2.24 37.19
C ASP A 422 16.27 -3.30 36.87
N PHE A 423 16.07 -3.54 35.57
CA PHE A 423 15.05 -4.44 35.05
C PHE A 423 15.13 -5.84 35.66
N ARG A 424 16.28 -6.27 36.21
CA ARG A 424 16.42 -7.57 36.89
C ARG A 424 15.51 -7.67 38.11
N LYS A 425 15.47 -6.64 38.96
CA LYS A 425 14.66 -6.66 40.18
C LYS A 425 13.17 -6.64 39.87
N SER A 426 12.78 -5.90 38.83
CA SER A 426 11.41 -5.88 38.33
C SER A 426 11.01 -7.24 37.72
N ILE A 427 11.90 -7.88 36.96
CA ILE A 427 11.69 -9.23 36.40
C ILE A 427 11.53 -10.27 37.50
N ASP A 428 12.40 -10.25 38.52
CA ASP A 428 12.33 -11.17 39.67
C ASP A 428 11.00 -11.01 40.43
N ASP A 429 10.59 -9.77 40.73
CA ASP A 429 9.30 -9.46 41.36
C ASP A 429 8.09 -9.93 40.53
N LEU A 430 8.14 -9.76 39.21
CA LEU A 430 7.07 -10.18 38.29
C LEU A 430 7.00 -11.71 38.16
N PHE A 431 8.16 -12.38 38.18
CA PHE A 431 8.26 -13.83 38.19
C PHE A 431 7.68 -14.43 39.47
N GLU A 432 7.98 -13.85 40.63
CA GLU A 432 7.39 -14.25 41.92
C GLU A 432 5.87 -14.03 41.97
N LYS A 433 5.37 -12.93 41.38
CA LYS A 433 3.93 -12.60 41.32
C LYS A 433 3.18 -13.33 40.19
N LYS A 434 3.85 -14.17 39.40
CA LYS A 434 3.30 -14.91 38.25
C LYS A 434 2.65 -14.00 37.18
N GLN A 435 3.18 -12.80 36.97
CA GLN A 435 2.67 -11.85 35.97
C GLN A 435 3.30 -12.10 34.58
N VAL A 436 2.96 -13.24 33.98
CA VAL A 436 3.57 -13.77 32.75
C VAL A 436 3.42 -12.82 31.56
N GLU A 437 2.28 -12.15 31.41
CA GLU A 437 2.05 -11.22 30.30
C GLU A 437 2.95 -9.97 30.36
N THR A 438 3.26 -9.51 31.57
CA THR A 438 4.19 -8.39 31.81
C THR A 438 5.62 -8.78 31.46
N LEU A 439 6.02 -10.01 31.79
CA LEU A 439 7.34 -10.54 31.47
C LEU A 439 7.58 -10.63 29.95
N VAL A 440 6.57 -11.04 29.18
CA VAL A 440 6.66 -11.11 27.71
C VAL A 440 6.82 -9.71 27.09
N GLY A 441 6.09 -8.70 27.58
CA GLY A 441 6.24 -7.33 27.08
C GLY A 441 7.60 -6.69 27.39
N MET A 442 8.23 -7.07 28.51
CA MET A 442 9.58 -6.60 28.85
C MET A 442 10.69 -7.22 27.96
N GLU A 443 10.51 -8.45 27.46
CA GLU A 443 11.48 -9.05 26.52
C GLU A 443 11.63 -8.22 25.24
N GLU A 444 10.53 -7.63 24.76
CA GLU A 444 10.53 -6.80 23.56
C GLU A 444 11.16 -5.42 23.77
N LEU A 445 11.09 -4.86 24.99
CA LEU A 445 11.78 -3.61 25.34
C LEU A 445 13.30 -3.77 25.50
N LEU A 446 13.78 -5.01 25.69
CA LEU A 446 15.19 -5.33 25.93
C LEU A 446 15.91 -5.85 24.67
N LYS A 447 15.20 -5.96 23.55
CA LYS A 447 15.77 -6.18 22.21
C LYS A 447 16.17 -4.84 21.61
#